data_AF-D0GJW1-F1
#
_entry.id   AF-D0GJW1-F1
#
_cell.length_a   1.000
_cell.length_b   1.000
_cell.length_c   1.000
_cell.angle_alpha   90.00
_cell.angle_beta   90.00
_cell.angle_gamma   90.00
#
_symmetry.space_group_name_H-M   'P 1'
#
loop_
_entity.id
_entity.type
_entity.pdbx_description
1 polymer ?
#
loop_
_entity_poly.entity_id
_entity_poly.type
_entity_poly.pdbx_seq_one_letter_code
_entity_poly.pdbx_strand_id
1 'polypeptide(L)'
;MENEINLYVNMNIKKWEKNQYIGFFKFLKEKEKELLKCDECSWGYVPNASGGFMGFWWFPLNDEEFKKIQMENEFLYFQIEQYPVKEKKEKEEKYITKDIIAVKYTVDKPDSDEKKETEGIKIGAEKRRIIYEYFQKKAKEKGEEFKKKAFRSGKYMTVGYLEYDYENYKKKIKCLQEILESLRNDEKLLEELQNTENNIR
;
A
#
# COMPACT_ATOMS: atom_id res chain seq x y z
N MET A 1 12.07 5.71 26.96
CA MET A 1 11.88 4.98 25.68
C MET A 1 10.64 4.10 25.71
N GLU A 2 10.52 3.10 26.58
CA GLU A 2 9.33 2.22 26.61
C GLU A 2 8.04 2.94 27.02
N ASN A 3 8.13 3.86 28.00
CA ASN A 3 7.01 4.73 28.37
C ASN A 3 6.51 5.59 27.20
N GLU A 4 7.39 6.06 26.32
CA GLU A 4 7.01 6.86 25.15
C GLU A 4 6.39 6.00 24.05
N ILE A 5 6.93 4.80 23.82
CA ILE A 5 6.39 3.84 22.85
C ILE A 5 4.94 3.53 23.18
N ASN A 6 4.61 3.29 24.45
CA ASN A 6 3.26 2.95 24.90
C ASN A 6 2.25 4.10 24.86
N LEU A 7 2.70 5.35 24.61
CA LEU A 7 1.78 6.49 24.50
C LEU A 7 0.83 6.39 23.31
N TYR A 8 1.11 5.54 22.31
CA TYR A 8 0.23 5.38 21.14
C TYR A 8 -1.22 5.04 21.54
N VAL A 9 -1.43 4.35 22.67
CA VAL A 9 -2.76 3.94 23.14
C VAL A 9 -3.62 5.13 23.57
N ASN A 10 -3.01 6.16 24.15
CA ASN A 10 -3.72 7.28 24.78
C ASN A 10 -3.49 8.63 24.07
N MET A 11 -2.53 8.68 23.14
CA MET A 11 -2.17 9.87 22.39
C MET A 11 -2.95 9.93 21.09
N ASN A 12 -3.50 11.10 20.77
CA ASN A 12 -4.11 11.34 19.46
C ASN A 12 -3.08 11.07 18.33
N ILE A 13 -3.48 10.31 17.31
CA ILE A 13 -2.60 9.91 16.19
C ILE A 13 -1.92 11.09 15.49
N LYS A 14 -2.56 12.27 15.45
CA LYS A 14 -1.98 13.49 14.87
C LYS A 14 -0.76 14.04 15.63
N LYS A 15 -0.52 13.53 16.84
CA LYS A 15 0.63 13.88 17.69
C LYS A 15 1.67 12.76 17.74
N TRP A 16 1.43 11.64 17.06
CA TRP A 16 2.37 10.54 17.09
C TRP A 16 3.67 10.92 16.38
N GLU A 17 4.76 10.57 17.03
CA GLU A 17 6.10 10.61 16.45
C GLU A 17 6.61 9.18 16.30
N LYS A 18 7.87 9.05 15.85
CA LYS A 18 8.53 7.77 15.57
C LYS A 18 8.25 6.68 16.62
N ASN A 19 8.33 7.02 17.91
CA ASN A 19 8.16 6.07 19.00
C ASN A 19 6.73 5.53 19.13
N GLN A 20 5.71 6.37 18.90
CA GLN A 20 4.32 5.91 18.96
C GLN A 20 3.97 5.00 17.78
N TYR A 21 4.47 5.28 16.57
CA TYR A 21 4.31 4.35 15.45
C TYR A 21 5.01 3.02 15.71
N ILE A 22 6.21 3.02 16.28
CA ILE A 22 6.89 1.78 16.69
C ILE A 22 6.02 0.98 17.68
N GLY A 23 5.40 1.64 18.65
CA GLY A 23 4.48 1.01 19.60
C GLY A 23 3.27 0.39 18.91
N PHE A 24 2.62 1.14 18.04
CA PHE A 24 1.49 0.67 17.26
C PHE A 24 1.85 -0.51 16.33
N PHE A 25 3.03 -0.47 15.71
CA PHE A 25 3.51 -1.52 14.81
C PHE A 25 3.83 -2.83 15.53
N LYS A 26 4.44 -2.74 16.72
CA LYS A 26 4.60 -3.90 17.62
C LYS A 26 3.24 -4.47 18.01
N PHE A 27 2.30 -3.61 18.39
CA PHE A 27 0.94 -4.02 18.72
C PHE A 27 0.24 -4.73 17.54
N LEU A 28 0.32 -4.19 16.32
CA LEU A 28 -0.24 -4.85 15.14
C LEU A 28 0.36 -6.24 14.91
N LYS A 29 1.70 -6.34 14.98
CA LYS A 29 2.42 -7.60 14.77
C LYS A 29 2.12 -8.66 15.83
N GLU A 30 2.03 -8.25 17.10
CA GLU A 30 1.98 -9.18 18.23
C GLU A 30 0.55 -9.46 18.72
N LYS A 31 -0.35 -8.46 18.65
CA LYS A 31 -1.70 -8.51 19.23
C LYS A 31 -2.80 -8.56 18.18
N GLU A 32 -2.54 -8.08 16.97
CA GLU A 32 -3.53 -8.08 15.86
C GLU A 32 -3.09 -8.97 14.69
N LYS A 33 -2.29 -10.03 14.94
CA LYS A 33 -1.81 -10.93 13.88
C LYS A 33 -2.93 -11.49 13.00
N GLU A 34 -4.09 -11.80 13.59
CA GLU A 34 -5.26 -12.32 12.90
C GLU A 34 -5.92 -11.28 11.97
N LEU A 35 -5.72 -9.98 12.25
CA LEU A 35 -6.20 -8.90 11.42
C LEU A 35 -5.44 -8.83 10.10
N LEU A 36 -4.12 -9.08 10.10
CA LEU A 36 -3.23 -8.82 8.97
C LEU A 36 -3.25 -9.88 7.87
N LYS A 37 -3.87 -11.06 8.12
CA LYS A 37 -3.91 -12.19 7.18
C LYS A 37 -2.57 -12.42 6.45
N CYS A 38 -1.47 -12.47 7.19
CA CYS A 38 -0.13 -12.62 6.62
C CYS A 38 0.72 -13.56 7.46
N ASP A 39 1.63 -14.28 6.80
CA ASP A 39 2.70 -15.03 7.47
C ASP A 39 3.87 -14.10 7.81
N GLU A 40 4.10 -13.09 6.97
CA GLU A 40 5.21 -12.14 7.12
C GLU A 40 4.73 -10.69 7.20
N CYS A 41 5.20 -9.99 8.24
CA CYS A 41 5.10 -8.54 8.38
C CYS A 41 6.36 -7.97 9.04
N SER A 42 6.72 -6.75 8.63
CA SER A 42 7.87 -6.04 9.15
C SER A 42 7.62 -4.54 9.19
N TRP A 43 8.49 -3.83 9.89
CA TRP A 43 8.44 -2.39 9.98
C TRP A 43 9.84 -1.81 10.07
N GLY A 44 9.97 -0.55 9.67
CA GLY A 44 11.25 0.14 9.66
C GLY A 44 11.10 1.59 9.26
N TYR A 45 12.20 2.32 9.40
CA TYR A 45 12.26 3.69 8.91
C TYR A 45 12.53 3.68 7.40
N VAL A 46 11.69 4.38 6.65
CA VAL A 46 11.77 4.52 5.20
C VAL A 46 12.30 5.92 4.88
N PRO A 47 13.58 6.07 4.47
CA PRO A 47 14.15 7.38 4.16
C PRO A 47 13.54 7.97 2.88
N ASN A 48 13.38 9.30 2.85
CA ASN A 48 13.02 10.06 1.65
C ASN A 48 13.66 11.45 1.69
N ALA A 49 13.53 12.23 0.62
CA ALA A 49 14.11 13.57 0.50
C ALA A 49 13.61 14.57 1.57
N SER A 50 12.53 14.25 2.29
CA SER A 50 11.91 15.07 3.34
C SER A 50 12.15 14.53 4.75
N GLY A 51 13.10 13.60 4.95
CA GLY A 51 13.40 13.04 6.28
C GLY A 51 12.58 11.81 6.66
N GLY A 52 12.03 11.10 5.67
CA GLY A 52 11.49 9.74 5.82
C GLY A 52 10.21 9.62 6.66
N PHE A 53 9.81 8.38 6.94
CA PHE A 53 8.69 8.04 7.81
C PHE A 53 8.86 6.64 8.41
N MET A 54 8.10 6.30 9.45
CA MET A 54 8.01 4.93 9.95
C MET A 54 6.99 4.15 9.13
N GLY A 55 7.44 3.09 8.45
CA GLY A 55 6.59 2.21 7.66
C GLY A 55 6.36 0.87 8.35
N PHE A 56 5.15 0.32 8.17
CA PHE A 56 4.81 -1.06 8.51
C PHE A 56 4.24 -1.71 7.26
N TRP A 57 4.76 -2.86 6.84
CA TRP A 57 4.31 -3.56 5.65
C TRP A 57 4.08 -5.03 5.91
N TRP A 58 3.11 -5.59 5.18
CA TRP A 58 2.74 -6.99 5.25
C TRP A 58 2.24 -7.48 3.90
N PHE A 59 2.39 -8.79 3.68
CA PHE A 59 2.09 -9.46 2.43
C PHE A 59 0.88 -10.39 2.68
N PRO A 60 -0.33 -10.00 2.25
CA PRO A 60 -1.52 -10.80 2.48
C PRO A 60 -1.63 -12.00 1.53
N LEU A 61 -0.75 -12.07 0.53
CA LEU A 61 -0.65 -13.18 -0.40
C LEU A 61 0.68 -13.89 -0.19
N ASN A 62 0.66 -15.22 -0.21
CA ASN A 62 1.87 -16.04 -0.22
C ASN A 62 2.35 -16.35 -1.66
N ASP A 63 3.50 -17.00 -1.79
CA ASP A 63 4.10 -17.34 -3.09
C ASP A 63 3.19 -18.19 -3.97
N GLU A 64 2.41 -19.13 -3.41
CA GLU A 64 1.48 -19.95 -4.19
C GLU A 64 0.31 -19.14 -4.75
N GLU A 65 -0.16 -18.15 -3.98
CA GLU A 65 -1.22 -17.24 -4.40
C GLU A 65 -0.73 -16.25 -5.45
N PHE A 66 0.52 -15.77 -5.35
CA PHE A 66 1.16 -14.99 -6.42
C PHE A 66 1.37 -15.81 -7.70
N LYS A 67 1.74 -17.10 -7.58
CA LYS A 67 1.84 -18.00 -8.73
C LYS A 67 0.49 -18.20 -9.44
N LYS A 68 -0.62 -18.28 -8.70
CA LYS A 68 -1.98 -18.38 -9.30
C LYS A 68 -2.33 -17.19 -10.18
N ILE A 69 -1.81 -16.00 -9.85
CA ILE A 69 -2.03 -14.79 -10.64
C ILE A 69 -0.90 -14.54 -11.66
N GLN A 70 0.06 -15.47 -11.80
CA GLN A 70 1.21 -15.45 -12.73
C GLN A 70 2.01 -14.14 -12.71
N MET A 71 2.05 -13.50 -11.54
CA MET A 71 2.83 -12.28 -11.28
C MET A 71 4.22 -12.69 -10.77
N GLU A 72 4.99 -13.40 -11.61
CA GLU A 72 6.33 -13.85 -11.25
C GLU A 72 7.26 -12.65 -11.00
N ASN A 73 7.94 -12.63 -9.85
CA ASN A 73 8.83 -11.53 -9.43
C ASN A 73 8.12 -10.18 -9.24
N GLU A 74 6.80 -10.22 -9.02
CA GLU A 74 5.98 -9.06 -8.72
C GLU A 74 5.26 -9.26 -7.38
N PHE A 75 5.09 -8.20 -6.60
CA PHE A 75 4.39 -8.27 -5.31
C PHE A 75 3.35 -7.19 -5.18
N LEU A 76 2.19 -7.58 -4.63
CA LEU A 76 1.12 -6.70 -4.18
C LEU A 76 1.01 -6.80 -2.65
N TYR A 77 1.35 -5.71 -1.96
CA TYR A 77 1.44 -5.69 -0.49
C TYR A 77 0.84 -4.42 0.08
N PHE A 78 0.63 -4.40 1.40
CA PHE A 78 0.10 -3.22 2.09
C PHE A 78 1.16 -2.55 2.93
N GLN A 79 1.09 -1.22 3.02
CA GLN A 79 2.03 -0.43 3.79
C GLN A 79 1.34 0.72 4.52
N ILE A 80 1.52 0.81 5.83
CA ILE A 80 1.17 2.01 6.60
C ILE A 80 2.22 3.09 6.35
N GLU A 81 1.77 4.30 6.03
CA GLU A 81 2.64 5.45 5.77
C GLU A 81 2.05 6.74 6.35
N GLN A 82 2.94 7.67 6.68
CA GLN A 82 2.62 9.06 6.93
C GLN A 82 2.78 9.82 5.61
N TYR A 83 1.68 10.38 5.09
CA TYR A 83 1.67 11.05 3.79
C TYR A 83 1.34 12.54 3.93
N PRO A 84 2.28 13.45 3.59
CA PRO A 84 2.00 14.88 3.57
C PRO A 84 1.08 15.22 2.40
N VAL A 85 -0.10 15.74 2.71
CA VAL A 85 -1.11 16.19 1.75
C VAL A 85 -1.15 17.72 1.77
N LYS A 86 -1.10 18.32 0.58
CA LYS A 86 -1.37 19.75 0.42
C LYS A 86 -2.86 20.00 0.58
N GLU A 87 -3.24 20.78 1.59
CA GLU A 87 -4.57 21.36 1.68
C GLU A 87 -4.50 22.83 1.29
N LYS A 88 -5.38 23.24 0.37
CA LYS A 88 -5.61 24.64 0.05
C LYS A 88 -6.83 25.10 0.84
N LYS A 89 -6.63 25.96 1.82
CA LYS A 89 -7.71 26.74 2.43
C LYS A 89 -7.52 28.19 2.03
N GLU A 90 -8.47 28.71 1.28
CA GLU A 90 -8.52 30.10 0.81
C GLU A 90 -7.27 30.51 0.00
N LYS A 91 -6.27 31.10 0.65
CA LYS A 91 -5.01 31.63 0.07
C LYS A 91 -3.73 31.10 0.74
N GLU A 92 -3.86 30.20 1.71
CA GLU A 92 -2.71 29.59 2.39
C GLU A 92 -2.55 28.13 1.99
N GLU A 93 -1.33 27.77 1.57
CA GLU A 93 -0.96 26.38 1.35
C GLU A 93 -0.42 25.80 2.65
N LYS A 94 -1.15 24.85 3.24
CA LYS A 94 -0.70 24.11 4.42
C LYS A 94 -0.55 22.65 4.08
N TYR A 95 0.59 22.07 4.48
CA TYR A 95 0.74 20.63 4.48
C TYR A 95 0.17 20.07 5.78
N ILE A 96 -0.70 19.08 5.64
CA ILE A 96 -1.11 18.23 6.75
C ILE A 96 -0.58 16.82 6.52
N THR A 97 -0.15 16.17 7.58
CA THR A 97 0.23 14.75 7.50
C THR A 97 -1.03 13.91 7.71
N LYS A 98 -1.27 12.97 6.79
CA LYS A 98 -2.32 11.97 6.92
C LYS A 98 -1.72 10.59 7.10
N ASP A 99 -2.35 9.79 7.94
CA ASP A 99 -2.06 8.38 8.08
C ASP A 99 -2.83 7.60 7.02
N ILE A 100 -2.10 6.77 6.26
CA ILE A 100 -2.66 6.00 5.17
C ILE A 100 -2.26 4.53 5.22
N ILE A 101 -3.13 3.67 4.70
CA ILE A 101 -2.76 2.31 4.30
C ILE A 101 -2.70 2.29 2.78
N ALA A 102 -1.47 2.21 2.26
CA ALA A 102 -1.17 2.19 0.84
C ALA A 102 -1.17 0.75 0.32
N VAL A 103 -1.77 0.55 -0.85
CA VAL A 103 -1.58 -0.64 -1.67
C VAL A 103 -0.37 -0.42 -2.55
N LYS A 104 0.60 -1.32 -2.45
CA LYS A 104 1.89 -1.24 -3.10
C LYS A 104 2.02 -2.35 -4.11
N TYR A 105 2.46 -1.98 -5.30
CA TYR A 105 2.77 -2.90 -6.37
C TYR A 105 4.24 -2.75 -6.74
N THR A 106 4.92 -3.88 -6.87
CA THR A 106 6.33 -3.95 -7.24
C THR A 106 6.51 -4.85 -8.43
N VAL A 107 7.43 -4.44 -9.29
CA VAL A 107 7.95 -5.24 -10.40
C VAL A 107 9.46 -5.37 -10.17
N ASP A 108 10.03 -6.53 -10.43
CA ASP A 108 11.47 -6.59 -10.57
C ASP A 108 11.90 -5.81 -11.81
N LYS A 109 13.03 -5.10 -11.67
CA LYS A 109 13.56 -4.33 -12.80
C LYS A 109 14.08 -5.33 -13.83
N PRO A 110 13.79 -5.12 -15.13
CA PRO A 110 14.50 -5.83 -16.18
C PRO A 110 16.02 -5.62 -16.03
N ASP A 111 16.81 -6.61 -16.45
CA ASP A 111 18.26 -6.46 -16.63
C ASP A 111 18.58 -5.20 -17.45
N SER A 112 19.83 -4.74 -17.41
CA SER A 112 20.38 -3.48 -17.96
C SER A 112 20.17 -3.21 -19.47
N ASP A 113 19.31 -3.96 -20.14
CA ASP A 113 18.81 -3.71 -21.49
C ASP A 113 17.74 -2.61 -21.47
N GLU A 114 18.12 -1.42 -21.94
CA GLU A 114 17.31 -0.20 -21.97
C GLU A 114 15.95 -0.37 -22.69
N LYS A 115 15.87 -1.26 -23.71
CA LYS A 115 14.60 -1.55 -24.40
C LYS A 115 13.66 -2.36 -23.53
N LYS A 116 14.17 -3.40 -22.87
CA LYS A 116 13.37 -4.22 -21.94
C LYS A 116 12.95 -3.42 -20.71
N GLU A 117 13.80 -2.51 -20.24
CA GLU A 117 13.48 -1.57 -19.16
C GLU A 117 12.28 -0.68 -19.52
N THR A 118 12.26 -0.13 -20.73
CA THR A 118 11.17 0.76 -21.19
C THR A 118 9.84 0.02 -21.34
N GLU A 119 9.84 -1.20 -21.86
CA GLU A 119 8.64 -2.04 -22.02
C GLU A 119 8.09 -2.48 -20.65
N GLY A 120 8.96 -2.94 -19.76
CA GLY A 120 8.59 -3.33 -18.39
C GLY A 120 8.00 -2.18 -17.57
N ILE A 121 8.50 -0.95 -17.75
CA ILE A 121 7.92 0.24 -17.10
C ILE A 121 6.47 0.48 -17.57
N LYS A 122 6.19 0.32 -18.87
CA LYS A 122 4.84 0.51 -19.43
C LYS A 122 3.88 -0.57 -18.93
N ILE A 123 4.32 -1.84 -18.97
CA ILE A 123 3.55 -2.98 -18.48
C ILE A 123 3.22 -2.78 -16.99
N GLY A 124 4.21 -2.48 -16.15
CA GLY A 124 3.99 -2.26 -14.73
C GLY A 124 3.09 -1.04 -14.44
N ALA A 125 3.18 0.01 -15.25
CA ALA A 125 2.28 1.16 -15.13
C ALA A 125 0.82 0.80 -15.45
N GLU A 126 0.61 -0.03 -16.47
CA GLU A 126 -0.73 -0.47 -16.89
C GLU A 126 -1.33 -1.49 -15.92
N LYS A 127 -0.56 -2.51 -15.49
CA LYS A 127 -0.98 -3.43 -14.41
C LYS A 127 -1.39 -2.63 -13.16
N ARG A 128 -0.59 -1.64 -12.75
CA ARG A 128 -0.93 -0.75 -11.61
C ARG A 128 -2.23 0.05 -11.84
N ARG A 129 -2.51 0.49 -13.07
CA ARG A 129 -3.75 1.21 -13.43
C ARG A 129 -4.96 0.30 -13.27
N ILE A 130 -4.89 -0.91 -13.83
CA ILE A 130 -5.94 -1.94 -13.73
C ILE A 130 -6.25 -2.26 -12.27
N ILE A 131 -5.21 -2.54 -11.47
CA ILE A 131 -5.36 -2.82 -10.03
C ILE A 131 -5.98 -1.61 -9.30
N TYR A 132 -5.56 -0.38 -9.61
CA TYR A 132 -6.13 0.82 -9.01
C TYR A 132 -7.63 0.95 -9.28
N GLU A 133 -8.06 0.77 -10.52
CA GLU A 133 -9.47 0.87 -10.90
C GLU A 133 -10.33 -0.18 -10.21
N TYR A 134 -9.81 -1.41 -10.11
CA TYR A 134 -10.46 -2.48 -9.37
C TYR A 134 -10.63 -2.12 -7.88
N PHE A 135 -9.54 -1.73 -7.21
CA PHE A 135 -9.59 -1.32 -5.81
C PHE A 135 -10.50 -0.12 -5.59
N GLN A 136 -10.48 0.86 -6.49
CA GLN A 136 -11.34 2.04 -6.40
C GLN A 136 -12.81 1.66 -6.47
N LYS A 137 -13.20 0.81 -7.43
CA LYS A 137 -14.57 0.34 -7.56
C LYS A 137 -15.01 -0.44 -6.32
N LYS A 138 -14.23 -1.44 -5.89
CA LYS A 138 -14.58 -2.30 -4.75
C LYS A 138 -14.59 -1.57 -3.41
N ALA A 139 -13.68 -0.62 -3.21
CA ALA A 139 -13.71 0.24 -2.02
C ALA A 139 -14.97 1.11 -1.99
N LYS A 140 -15.36 1.70 -3.12
CA LYS A 140 -16.58 2.50 -3.22
C LYS A 140 -17.83 1.68 -2.90
N GLU A 141 -17.91 0.44 -3.38
CA GLU A 141 -19.00 -0.51 -3.04
C GLU A 141 -19.08 -0.76 -1.52
N LYS A 142 -17.94 -0.68 -0.81
CA LYS A 142 -17.84 -0.80 0.66
C LYS A 142 -17.98 0.53 1.41
N GLY A 143 -18.33 1.62 0.72
CA GLY A 143 -18.47 2.96 1.32
C GLY A 143 -17.14 3.61 1.69
N GLU A 144 -16.05 3.20 1.05
CA GLU A 144 -14.70 3.73 1.27
C GLU A 144 -14.20 4.52 0.06
N GLU A 145 -13.43 5.58 0.32
CA GLU A 145 -12.83 6.42 -0.72
C GLU A 145 -11.36 6.02 -0.95
N PHE A 146 -11.12 5.17 -1.94
CA PHE A 146 -9.77 4.78 -2.34
C PHE A 146 -9.15 5.86 -3.24
N LYS A 147 -8.06 6.45 -2.77
CA LYS A 147 -7.40 7.60 -3.40
C LYS A 147 -6.11 7.18 -4.08
N LYS A 148 -5.70 7.92 -5.10
CA LYS A 148 -4.39 7.77 -5.76
C LYS A 148 -3.38 8.80 -5.28
N LYS A 149 -2.11 8.41 -5.26
CA LYS A 149 -0.98 9.35 -5.31
C LYS A 149 -0.65 9.65 -6.77
N ALA A 150 0.11 10.70 -7.03
CA ALA A 150 0.70 10.88 -8.36
C ALA A 150 1.57 9.66 -8.69
N PHE A 151 1.27 9.00 -9.81
CA PHE A 151 2.04 7.85 -10.27
C PHE A 151 3.44 8.30 -10.69
N ARG A 152 4.43 7.84 -9.94
CA ARG A 152 5.85 8.01 -10.26
C ARG A 152 6.40 6.68 -10.77
N SER A 153 7.39 6.75 -11.65
CA SER A 153 8.18 5.58 -12.03
C SER A 153 9.03 5.13 -10.84
N GLY A 154 9.18 3.82 -10.66
CA GLY A 154 9.99 3.26 -9.59
C GLY A 154 9.72 1.78 -9.39
N LYS A 155 10.60 1.11 -8.64
CA LYS A 155 10.45 -0.32 -8.29
C LYS A 155 9.26 -0.55 -7.35
N TYR A 156 9.11 0.33 -6.35
CA TYR A 156 8.08 0.24 -5.32
C TYR A 156 7.01 1.30 -5.55
N MET A 157 5.92 0.91 -6.20
CA MET A 157 4.91 1.85 -6.68
C MET A 157 3.66 1.81 -5.80
N THR A 158 3.05 2.97 -5.59
CA THR A 158 1.75 3.04 -4.91
C THR A 158 0.64 2.91 -5.94
N VAL A 159 -0.21 1.90 -5.79
CA VAL A 159 -1.45 1.72 -6.55
C VAL A 159 -2.46 2.78 -6.10
N GLY A 160 -2.69 2.87 -4.80
CA GLY A 160 -3.59 3.80 -4.16
C GLY A 160 -3.58 3.61 -2.65
N TYR A 161 -4.49 4.25 -1.92
CA TYR A 161 -4.53 4.18 -0.47
C TYR A 161 -5.91 4.50 0.11
N LEU A 162 -6.12 4.04 1.34
CA LEU A 162 -7.17 4.54 2.24
C LEU A 162 -6.54 5.40 3.33
N GLU A 163 -7.17 6.53 3.64
CA GLU A 163 -6.88 7.29 4.86
C GLU A 163 -7.46 6.54 6.07
N TYR A 164 -6.75 6.56 7.19
CA TYR A 164 -7.18 5.93 8.42
C TYR A 164 -6.87 6.79 9.65
N ASP A 165 -7.49 6.41 10.77
CA ASP A 165 -7.15 6.86 12.11
C ASP A 165 -7.22 5.68 13.09
N TYR A 166 -6.95 5.96 14.36
CA TYR A 166 -6.95 4.93 15.40
C TYR A 166 -8.32 4.26 15.63
N GLU A 167 -9.42 4.92 15.26
CA GLU A 167 -10.77 4.38 15.44
C GLU A 167 -11.16 3.42 14.30
N ASN A 168 -10.64 3.66 13.09
CA ASN A 168 -11.09 2.94 11.89
C ASN A 168 -10.04 2.04 11.22
N TYR A 169 -8.76 2.03 11.65
CA TYR A 169 -7.70 1.26 10.98
C TYR A 169 -8.06 -0.21 10.73
N LYS A 170 -8.71 -0.88 11.70
CA LYS A 170 -9.13 -2.28 11.54
C LYS A 170 -10.09 -2.46 10.37
N LYS A 171 -11.06 -1.55 10.24
CA LYS A 171 -12.03 -1.56 9.13
C LYS A 171 -11.31 -1.36 7.80
N LYS A 172 -10.36 -0.43 7.73
CA LYS A 172 -9.59 -0.13 6.51
C LYS A 172 -8.71 -1.31 6.08
N ILE A 173 -8.02 -1.96 7.03
CA ILE A 173 -7.21 -3.16 6.78
C ILE A 173 -8.09 -4.30 6.24
N LYS A 174 -9.21 -4.60 6.92
CA LYS A 174 -10.16 -5.64 6.48
C LYS A 174 -10.70 -5.35 5.09
N CYS A 175 -11.11 -4.10 4.83
CA CYS A 175 -11.60 -3.68 3.52
C CYS A 175 -10.59 -3.98 2.41
N LEU A 176 -9.33 -3.56 2.55
CA LEU A 176 -8.31 -3.80 1.54
C LEU A 176 -7.97 -5.29 1.36
N GLN A 177 -7.91 -6.06 2.45
CA GLN A 177 -7.67 -7.50 2.37
C GLN A 177 -8.82 -8.26 1.69
N GLU A 178 -10.07 -7.88 1.94
CA GLU A 178 -11.24 -8.45 1.25
C GLU A 178 -11.28 -8.10 -0.24
N ILE A 179 -10.84 -6.90 -0.60
CA ILE A 179 -10.71 -6.49 -2.01
C ILE A 179 -9.62 -7.32 -2.71
N LEU A 180 -8.47 -7.51 -2.05
CA LEU A 180 -7.39 -8.33 -2.58
C LEU A 180 -7.79 -9.80 -2.74
N GLU A 181 -8.54 -10.34 -1.77
CA GLU A 181 -9.15 -11.66 -1.88
C GLU A 181 -10.11 -11.75 -3.07
N SER A 182 -10.91 -10.70 -3.30
CA SER A 182 -11.83 -10.66 -4.44
C SER A 182 -11.07 -10.63 -5.77
N LEU A 183 -9.98 -9.86 -5.85
CA LEU A 183 -9.10 -9.79 -7.02
C LEU A 183 -8.50 -11.15 -7.34
N ARG A 184 -8.01 -11.86 -6.32
CA ARG A 184 -7.42 -13.20 -6.46
C ARG A 184 -8.38 -14.23 -7.08
N ASN A 185 -9.68 -14.04 -6.89
CA ASN A 185 -10.71 -14.95 -7.37
C ASN A 185 -11.42 -14.43 -8.64
N ASP A 186 -10.98 -13.30 -9.21
CA ASP A 186 -11.58 -12.68 -10.40
C ASP A 186 -10.82 -13.11 -11.67
N GLU A 187 -11.15 -14.28 -12.21
CA GLU A 187 -10.47 -14.89 -13.37
C GLU A 187 -10.32 -13.93 -14.55
N LYS A 188 -11.35 -13.12 -14.82
CA LYS A 188 -11.34 -12.17 -15.94
C LYS A 188 -10.30 -11.06 -15.71
N LEU A 189 -10.22 -10.53 -14.51
CA LEU A 189 -9.23 -9.50 -14.18
C LEU A 189 -7.81 -10.07 -14.17
N LEU A 190 -7.64 -11.31 -13.72
CA LEU A 190 -6.35 -11.99 -13.77
C LEU A 190 -5.87 -12.18 -15.22
N GLU A 191 -6.78 -12.58 -16.12
CA GLU A 191 -6.49 -12.67 -17.56
C GLU A 191 -6.13 -11.30 -18.16
N GLU A 192 -6.80 -10.22 -17.75
CA GLU A 192 -6.47 -8.86 -18.18
C GLU A 192 -5.06 -8.42 -17.74
N LEU A 193 -4.69 -8.74 -16.49
CA LEU A 193 -3.36 -8.48 -15.95
C LEU A 193 -2.26 -9.29 -16.65
N GLN A 194 -2.56 -10.53 -17.05
CA GLN A 194 -1.64 -11.36 -17.83
C GLN A 194 -1.45 -10.82 -19.25
N ASN A 195 -2.54 -10.43 -19.91
CA ASN A 195 -2.49 -9.95 -21.29
C ASN A 195 -1.87 -8.56 -21.46
N THR A 196 -1.56 -7.87 -20.36
CA THR A 196 -0.91 -6.56 -20.41
C THR A 196 0.46 -6.63 -21.09
N GLU A 197 1.15 -7.77 -21.02
CA GLU A 197 2.43 -8.02 -21.68
C GLU A 197 2.29 -8.20 -23.20
N ASN A 198 1.17 -8.77 -23.64
CA ASN A 198 0.89 -9.02 -25.05
C ASN A 198 0.41 -7.76 -25.79
N ASN A 199 -0.24 -6.84 -25.09
CA ASN A 199 -0.85 -5.64 -25.67
C ASN A 199 0.13 -4.46 -25.88
N ILE A 200 1.35 -4.56 -25.35
CA ILE A 200 2.35 -3.48 -25.38
C ILE A 200 3.51 -3.77 -26.36
N ARG A 201 3.56 -4.99 -26.93
CA ARG A 201 4.47 -5.40 -28.01
C ARG A 201 3.97 -5.01 -29.40
#